data_AF-A0A957SIK0-F1
#
_entry.id   AF-A0A957SIK0-F1
#
_cell.length_a   1.000
_cell.length_b   1.000
_cell.length_c   1.000
_cell.angle_alpha   90.00
_cell.angle_beta   90.00
_cell.angle_gamma   90.00
#
_symmetry.space_group_name_H-M   'P 1'
#
loop_
_entity.id
_entity.type
_entity.pdbx_description
1 polymer ?
#
loop_
_entity_poly.entity_id
_entity_poly.type
_entity_poly.pdbx_seq_one_letter_code
_entity_poly.pdbx_strand_id
1 'polypeptide(L)'
;YALWTLVLLTVWQFGSSMIIFLAGLKQIPQEYYEAASVDGATKVRQFFAITIPLLSPVILFNLVMQTIYAFQAFTQAYIIGGGSGGVLNSTLFYTLHLYLQGWTYHEMGYASAMAWVLLLIIGALTALVFRSSGWWVSYGTGE
;
A
#
# COMPACT_ATOMS: atom_id res chain seq x y z
N TYR A 1 24.05 0.41 3.77
CA TYR A 1 23.39 1.71 3.52
C TYR A 1 22.26 1.66 2.48
N ALA A 2 22.28 0.72 1.52
CA ALA A 2 21.26 0.60 0.46
C ALA A 2 19.79 0.52 0.94
N LEU A 3 19.51 -0.13 2.09
CA LEU A 3 18.16 -0.28 2.62
C LEU A 3 17.51 1.07 3.01
N TRP A 4 18.25 1.99 3.61
CA TRP A 4 17.71 3.31 3.98
C TRP A 4 17.41 4.17 2.75
N THR A 5 18.25 4.07 1.72
CA THR A 5 18.01 4.72 0.43
C THR A 5 16.76 4.17 -0.25
N LEU A 6 16.54 2.85 -0.20
CA LEU A 6 15.31 2.20 -0.69
C LEU A 6 14.07 2.75 0.03
N VAL A 7 14.10 2.83 1.36
CA VAL A 7 12.98 3.35 2.16
C VAL A 7 12.68 4.80 1.78
N LEU A 8 13.69 5.67 1.68
CA LEU A 8 13.50 7.08 1.30
C LEU A 8 12.91 7.25 -0.11
N LEU A 9 13.42 6.51 -1.10
CA LEU A 9 12.88 6.55 -2.46
C LEU A 9 11.45 6.03 -2.54
N THR A 10 11.08 5.08 -1.68
CA THR A 10 9.71 4.54 -1.62
C THR A 10 8.77 5.55 -0.96
N VAL A 11 9.17 6.17 0.15
CA VAL A 11 8.39 7.22 0.81
C VAL A 11 8.20 8.43 -0.11
N TRP A 12 9.21 8.80 -0.90
CA TRP A 12 9.10 9.88 -1.89
C TRP A 12 8.02 9.61 -2.94
N GLN A 13 7.79 8.35 -3.32
CA GLN A 13 6.80 7.96 -4.32
C GLN A 13 5.36 7.96 -3.78
N PHE A 14 5.14 8.27 -2.51
CA PHE A 14 3.82 8.31 -1.87
C PHE A 14 2.88 9.43 -2.38
N GLY A 15 3.31 10.24 -3.34
CA GLY A 15 2.53 11.38 -3.87
C GLY A 15 1.16 11.00 -4.44
N SER A 16 1.03 9.86 -5.13
CA SER A 16 -0.25 9.43 -5.71
C SER A 16 -1.29 9.07 -4.65
N SER A 17 -0.88 8.36 -3.59
CA SER A 17 -1.72 8.05 -2.44
C SER A 17 -2.20 9.29 -1.72
N MET A 18 -1.36 10.32 -1.62
CA MET A 18 -1.75 11.61 -1.01
C MET A 18 -2.89 12.28 -1.78
N ILE A 19 -2.88 12.24 -3.12
CA ILE A 19 -3.97 12.79 -3.95
C ILE A 19 -5.28 12.06 -3.68
N ILE A 20 -5.23 10.74 -3.54
CA ILE A 20 -6.40 9.92 -3.22
C ILE A 20 -6.94 10.28 -1.83
N PHE A 21 -6.07 10.46 -0.83
CA PHE A 21 -6.48 10.95 0.49
C PHE A 21 -7.12 12.34 0.43
N LEU A 22 -6.55 13.26 -0.35
CA LEU A 22 -7.11 14.60 -0.52
C LEU A 22 -8.50 14.56 -1.19
N ALA A 23 -8.68 13.71 -2.20
CA ALA A 23 -9.97 13.51 -2.84
C ALA A 23 -11.02 12.99 -1.83
N GLY A 24 -10.64 12.02 -0.99
CA GLY A 24 -11.49 11.53 0.10
C GLY A 24 -11.82 12.60 1.13
N LEU A 25 -10.83 13.40 1.54
CA LEU A 25 -11.03 14.49 2.50
C LEU A 25 -12.01 15.54 2.00
N LYS A 26 -11.96 15.87 0.69
CA LYS A 26 -12.89 16.81 0.06
C LYS A 26 -14.33 16.31 0.00
N GLN A 27 -14.55 15.00 0.11
CA GLN A 27 -15.89 14.42 0.13
C GLN A 27 -16.56 14.52 1.50
N ILE A 28 -15.81 14.81 2.57
CA ILE A 28 -16.38 14.97 3.91
C ILE A 28 -17.05 16.34 4.02
N PRO A 29 -18.39 16.41 4.24
CA PRO A 29 -19.10 17.67 4.41
C PRO A 29 -18.55 18.49 5.60
N GLN A 30 -18.45 19.81 5.43
CA GLN A 30 -17.97 20.71 6.48
C GLN A 30 -18.90 20.76 7.70
N GLU A 31 -20.19 20.49 7.49
CA GLU A 31 -21.23 20.46 8.52
C GLU A 31 -20.88 19.55 9.70
N TYR A 32 -20.23 18.40 9.47
CA TYR A 32 -19.78 17.50 10.54
C TYR A 32 -18.75 18.17 11.47
N TYR A 33 -17.86 18.98 10.91
CA TYR A 33 -16.84 19.69 11.69
C TYR A 33 -17.42 20.89 12.43
N GLU A 34 -18.39 21.57 11.83
CA GLU A 34 -19.12 22.68 12.45
C GLU A 34 -19.95 22.19 13.63
N ALA A 35 -20.77 21.16 13.44
CA ALA A 35 -21.56 20.53 14.51
C ALA A 35 -20.66 20.06 15.67
N ALA A 36 -19.56 19.37 15.35
CA ALA A 36 -18.62 18.93 16.39
C ALA A 36 -17.94 20.11 17.11
N SER A 37 -17.74 21.25 16.44
CA SER A 37 -17.18 22.45 17.08
C SER A 37 -18.18 23.11 18.04
N VAL A 38 -19.47 23.11 17.69
CA VAL A 38 -20.57 23.57 18.56
C VAL A 38 -20.67 22.67 19.80
N ASP A 39 -20.46 21.35 19.64
CA ASP A 39 -20.41 20.38 20.74
C ASP A 39 -19.11 20.42 21.57
N GLY A 40 -18.21 21.38 21.30
CA GLY A 40 -16.97 21.56 22.04
C GLY A 40 -15.88 20.52 21.75
N ALA A 41 -15.96 19.80 20.62
CA ALA A 41 -14.92 18.85 20.24
C ALA A 41 -13.63 19.56 19.82
N THR A 42 -12.50 19.13 20.38
CA THR A 42 -11.16 19.60 19.98
C THR A 42 -10.77 19.04 18.61
N LYS A 43 -9.82 19.70 17.92
CA LYS A 43 -9.34 19.26 16.59
C LYS A 43 -8.83 17.81 16.56
N VAL A 44 -8.18 17.35 17.62
CA VAL A 44 -7.73 15.96 17.76
C VAL A 44 -8.93 15.01 17.83
N ARG A 45 -9.96 15.36 18.62
CA ARG A 45 -11.19 14.57 18.71
C ARG A 45 -11.92 14.53 17.36
N GLN A 46 -12.00 15.66 16.64
CA GLN A 46 -12.57 15.72 15.30
C GLN A 46 -11.81 14.80 14.32
N PHE A 47 -10.47 14.76 14.39
CA PHE A 47 -9.67 13.89 13.53
C PHE A 47 -9.95 12.39 13.74
N PHE A 48 -9.93 11.93 14.99
CA PHE A 48 -10.16 10.51 15.29
C PHE A 48 -11.62 10.08 15.21
N ALA A 49 -12.58 10.97 15.49
CA ALA A 49 -14.00 10.64 15.53
C ALA A 49 -14.73 10.91 14.20
N ILE A 50 -14.23 11.82 13.35
CA ILE A 50 -14.88 12.22 12.09
C ILE A 50 -13.98 11.86 10.91
N THR A 51 -12.77 12.42 10.88
CA THR A 51 -11.89 12.31 9.70
C THR A 51 -11.47 10.87 9.44
N ILE A 52 -10.91 10.15 10.43
CA ILE A 52 -10.46 8.77 10.25
C ILE A 52 -11.62 7.83 9.87
N PRO A 53 -12.75 7.82 10.60
CA PRO A 53 -13.85 6.90 10.28
C PRO A 53 -14.45 7.15 8.89
N LEU A 54 -14.64 8.42 8.50
CA LEU A 54 -15.18 8.75 7.16
C LEU A 54 -14.16 8.53 6.05
N LEU A 55 -12.86 8.65 6.31
CA LEU A 55 -11.80 8.26 5.38
C LEU A 55 -11.53 6.76 5.35
N SER A 56 -12.10 5.96 6.24
CA SER A 56 -11.78 4.53 6.36
C SER A 56 -11.88 3.73 5.04
N PRO A 57 -12.83 3.99 4.11
CA PRO A 57 -12.84 3.31 2.81
C PRO A 57 -11.66 3.71 1.92
N VAL A 58 -11.22 4.97 2.01
CA VAL A 58 -10.08 5.52 1.26
C VAL A 58 -8.75 5.01 1.83
N ILE A 59 -8.68 4.87 3.16
CA ILE A 59 -7.55 4.23 3.86
C ILE A 59 -7.43 2.77 3.42
N LEU A 60 -8.53 2.02 3.42
CA LEU A 60 -8.57 0.62 2.99
C LEU A 60 -8.04 0.48 1.56
N PHE A 61 -8.56 1.28 0.64
CA PHE A 61 -8.13 1.26 -0.76
C PHE A 61 -6.63 1.50 -0.90
N ASN A 62 -6.10 2.56 -0.26
CA ASN A 62 -4.67 2.84 -0.29
C ASN A 62 -3.84 1.72 0.35
N LEU A 63 -4.30 1.16 1.46
CA LEU A 63 -3.61 0.06 2.13
C LEU A 63 -3.47 -1.17 1.23
N VAL A 64 -4.55 -1.56 0.54
CA VAL A 64 -4.53 -2.67 -0.42
C VAL A 64 -3.57 -2.36 -1.57
N MET A 65 -3.69 -1.20 -2.20
CA MET A 65 -2.84 -0.81 -3.34
C MET A 65 -1.36 -0.77 -2.94
N GLN A 66 -1.04 -0.17 -1.80
CA GLN A 66 0.34 -0.08 -1.30
C GLN A 66 0.91 -1.45 -0.92
N THR A 67 0.09 -2.34 -0.37
CA THR A 67 0.50 -3.73 -0.11
C THR A 67 0.87 -4.42 -1.42
N ILE A 68 0.02 -4.34 -2.46
CA ILE A 68 0.29 -4.91 -3.77
C ILE A 68 1.60 -4.35 -4.36
N TYR A 69 1.78 -3.03 -4.34
CA TYR A 69 2.98 -2.39 -4.86
C TYR A 69 4.26 -2.78 -4.10
N ALA A 70 4.18 -2.94 -2.78
CA ALA A 70 5.32 -3.38 -1.98
C ALA A 70 5.80 -4.79 -2.37
N PHE A 71 4.87 -5.71 -2.64
CA PHE A 71 5.22 -7.05 -3.15
C PHE A 71 5.71 -7.03 -4.60
N GLN A 72 5.27 -6.03 -5.39
CA GLN A 72 5.66 -5.85 -6.78
C GLN A 72 6.91 -4.97 -6.97
N ALA A 73 7.66 -4.67 -5.89
CA ALA A 73 8.83 -3.79 -5.92
C ALA A 73 10.01 -4.38 -6.71
N PHE A 74 9.96 -4.28 -8.04
CA PHE A 74 11.00 -4.76 -8.95
C PHE A 74 12.04 -3.68 -9.26
N THR A 75 11.61 -2.52 -9.74
CA THR A 75 12.49 -1.46 -10.25
C THR A 75 13.51 -1.00 -9.22
N GLN A 76 13.06 -0.78 -7.99
CA GLN A 76 13.91 -0.35 -6.88
C GLN A 76 14.95 -1.43 -6.53
N ALA A 77 14.53 -2.70 -6.49
CA ALA A 77 15.39 -3.85 -6.21
C ALA A 77 16.44 -4.08 -7.32
N TYR A 78 16.04 -3.96 -8.57
CA TYR A 78 16.91 -4.14 -9.73
C TYR A 78 17.99 -3.05 -9.81
N ILE A 79 17.60 -1.77 -9.70
CA ILE A 79 18.52 -0.63 -9.81
C ILE A 79 19.55 -0.65 -8.69
N ILE A 80 19.11 -0.87 -7.44
CA ILE A 80 20.01 -0.81 -6.27
C ILE A 80 20.81 -2.10 -6.11
N GLY A 81 20.23 -3.23 -6.47
CA GLY A 81 20.88 -4.54 -6.45
C GLY A 81 21.83 -4.79 -7.62
N GLY A 82 22.04 -3.82 -8.52
CA GLY A 82 22.91 -3.96 -9.70
C GLY A 82 22.49 -5.09 -10.65
N GLY A 83 21.19 -5.42 -10.67
CA GLY A 83 20.64 -6.51 -11.47
C GLY A 83 20.74 -7.92 -10.86
N SER A 84 21.50 -8.14 -9.78
CA SER A 84 21.69 -9.48 -9.17
C SER A 84 21.28 -9.60 -7.70
N GLY A 85 20.73 -8.54 -7.09
CA GLY A 85 20.24 -8.56 -5.70
C GLY A 85 21.20 -7.99 -4.67
N GLY A 86 22.22 -7.25 -5.11
CA GLY A 86 23.19 -6.60 -4.25
C GLY A 86 24.17 -7.57 -3.59
N VAL A 87 25.04 -7.06 -2.72
CA VAL A 87 26.02 -7.87 -1.99
C VAL A 87 25.29 -8.83 -1.04
N LEU A 88 25.63 -10.12 -1.09
CA LEU A 88 25.04 -11.19 -0.26
C LEU A 88 23.51 -11.34 -0.37
N ASN A 89 22.91 -11.10 -1.54
CA ASN A 89 21.45 -11.23 -1.77
C ASN A 89 20.60 -10.28 -0.88
N SER A 90 21.20 -9.23 -0.32
CA SER A 90 20.54 -8.36 0.66
C SER A 90 19.36 -7.53 0.09
N THR A 91 19.23 -7.44 -1.23
CA THR A 91 18.09 -6.81 -1.92
C THR A 91 17.45 -7.75 -2.95
N LEU A 92 17.54 -9.07 -2.76
CA LEU A 92 16.81 -10.04 -3.59
C LEU A 92 15.33 -10.05 -3.21
N PHE A 93 14.58 -9.09 -3.75
CA PHE A 93 13.13 -9.13 -3.71
C PHE A 93 12.63 -10.30 -4.55
N TYR A 94 11.49 -10.89 -4.15
CA TYR A 94 10.91 -12.06 -4.82
C TYR A 94 10.70 -11.82 -6.33
N THR A 95 10.29 -10.62 -6.72
CA THR A 95 10.11 -10.20 -8.11
C THR A 95 11.42 -10.15 -8.90
N LEU A 96 12.52 -9.73 -8.27
CA LEU A 96 13.84 -9.76 -8.88
C LEU A 96 14.33 -11.20 -9.09
N HIS A 97 14.06 -12.08 -8.12
CA HIS A 97 14.42 -13.50 -8.25
C HIS A 97 13.67 -14.18 -9.39
N LEU A 98 12.36 -13.92 -9.50
CA LEU A 98 11.52 -14.38 -10.60
C LEU A 98 12.08 -13.93 -11.95
N TYR A 99 12.44 -12.65 -12.06
CA TYR A 99 13.01 -12.09 -13.28
C TYR A 99 14.33 -12.79 -13.68
N LEU A 100 15.26 -12.95 -12.74
CA LEU A 100 16.53 -13.64 -12.98
C LEU A 100 16.31 -15.08 -13.45
N GLN A 101 15.36 -15.78 -12.85
CA GLN A 101 15.06 -17.16 -13.20
C GLN A 101 14.49 -17.30 -14.62
N GLY A 102 13.63 -16.38 -15.05
CA GLY A 102 13.08 -16.39 -16.40
C GLY A 102 14.07 -15.90 -17.46
N TRP A 103 14.77 -14.79 -17.21
CA TRP A 103 15.58 -14.11 -18.23
C TRP A 103 17.06 -14.45 -18.19
N THR A 104 17.64 -14.70 -17.02
CA THR A 104 19.07 -15.03 -16.89
C THR A 104 19.29 -16.54 -16.97
N TYR A 105 18.54 -17.29 -16.18
CA TYR A 105 18.66 -18.75 -16.13
C TYR A 105 17.80 -19.48 -17.17
N HIS A 106 16.96 -18.75 -17.93
CA HIS A 106 16.11 -19.28 -19.01
C HIS A 106 15.10 -20.36 -18.55
N GLU A 107 14.82 -20.42 -17.24
CA GLU A 107 13.91 -21.36 -16.58
C GLU A 107 12.49 -20.77 -16.53
N MET A 108 11.91 -20.49 -17.70
CA MET A 108 10.60 -19.81 -17.81
C MET A 108 9.45 -20.55 -17.13
N GLY A 109 9.49 -21.89 -17.14
CA GLY A 109 8.47 -22.72 -16.46
C GLY A 109 8.50 -22.52 -14.95
N TYR A 110 9.69 -22.52 -14.36
CA TYR A 110 9.86 -22.27 -12.94
C TYR A 110 9.54 -20.82 -12.56
N ALA A 111 9.98 -19.84 -13.37
CA ALA A 111 9.64 -18.43 -13.15
C ALA A 111 8.12 -18.19 -13.20
N SER A 112 7.40 -18.89 -14.08
CA SER A 112 5.93 -18.84 -14.14
C SER A 112 5.27 -19.43 -12.90
N ALA A 113 5.80 -20.55 -12.37
CA ALA A 113 5.32 -21.12 -11.10
C ALA A 113 5.53 -20.15 -9.94
N MET A 114 6.69 -19.47 -9.89
CA MET A 114 6.94 -18.42 -8.90
C MET A 114 5.95 -17.26 -9.00
N ALA A 115 5.58 -16.84 -10.22
CA ALA A 115 4.60 -15.77 -10.44
C ALA A 115 3.22 -16.13 -9.86
N TRP A 116 2.78 -17.38 -10.06
CA TRP A 116 1.54 -17.88 -9.50
C TRP A 116 1.55 -17.93 -7.98
N VAL A 117 2.66 -18.36 -7.38
CA VAL A 117 2.82 -18.33 -5.91
C VAL A 117 2.75 -16.90 -5.39
N LEU A 118 3.39 -15.93 -6.06
CA LEU A 118 3.31 -14.52 -5.68
C LEU A 118 1.88 -13.98 -5.75
N LEU A 119 1.14 -14.33 -6.81
CA LEU A 119 -0.26 -13.97 -6.96
C LEU A 119 -1.10 -14.50 -5.80
N LEU A 120 -0.91 -15.77 -5.41
CA LEU A 120 -1.61 -16.36 -4.28
C LEU A 120 -1.29 -15.66 -2.96
N ILE A 121 -0.02 -15.29 -2.73
CA ILE A 121 0.38 -14.54 -1.54
C ILE A 121 -0.29 -13.17 -1.50
N ILE A 122 -0.21 -12.40 -2.59
CA ILE A 122 -0.84 -11.07 -2.68
C ILE A 122 -2.35 -11.19 -2.53
N GLY A 123 -2.97 -12.18 -3.18
CA GLY A 123 -4.41 -12.44 -3.09
C GLY A 123 -4.85 -12.81 -1.68
N ALA A 124 -4.11 -13.68 -0.99
CA ALA A 124 -4.39 -14.08 0.39
C ALA A 124 -4.28 -12.89 1.37
N LEU A 125 -3.23 -12.07 1.24
CA LEU A 125 -3.06 -10.86 2.05
C LEU A 125 -4.15 -9.84 1.77
N THR A 126 -4.50 -9.64 0.50
CA THR A 126 -5.59 -8.74 0.11
C THR A 126 -6.91 -9.23 0.68
N ALA A 127 -7.21 -10.52 0.58
CA ALA A 127 -8.41 -11.12 1.18
C ALA A 127 -8.43 -10.96 2.70
N LEU A 128 -7.29 -11.05 3.39
CA LEU A 128 -7.18 -10.81 4.82
C LEU A 128 -7.47 -9.35 5.19
N VAL A 129 -6.98 -8.39 4.39
CA VAL A 129 -7.27 -6.96 4.56
C VAL A 129 -8.76 -6.66 4.32
N PHE A 130 -9.37 -7.27 3.29
CA PHE A 130 -10.83 -7.16 3.08
C PHE A 130 -11.64 -7.85 4.18
N ARG A 131 -11.14 -8.96 4.74
CA ARG A 131 -11.78 -9.64 5.86
C ARG A 131 -11.78 -8.76 7.11
N SER A 132 -10.70 -8.02 7.35
CA SER A 132 -10.63 -7.09 8.49
C SER A 132 -11.47 -5.83 8.26
N SER A 133 -11.68 -5.41 7.00
CA SER A 133 -12.43 -4.19 6.65
C SER A 133 -13.79 -4.07 7.33
N GLY A 134 -14.52 -5.18 7.48
CA GLY A 134 -15.82 -5.19 8.15
C GLY A 134 -15.82 -4.72 9.60
N TRP A 135 -14.66 -4.60 10.26
CA TRP A 135 -14.56 -4.17 11.67
C TRP A 135 -14.22 -2.68 11.86
N TRP A 136 -13.78 -1.99 10.82
CA TRP A 136 -13.18 -0.64 10.93
C TRP A 136 -13.49 0.27 9.74
N VAL A 137 -14.07 -0.26 8.67
CA VAL A 137 -14.51 0.52 7.52
C VAL A 137 -15.99 0.83 7.68
N SER A 138 -16.29 2.11 7.82
CA SER A 138 -17.65 2.64 7.77
C SER A 138 -17.89 3.22 6.39
N TYR A 139 -18.78 2.58 5.62
CA TYR A 139 -19.33 3.21 4.43
C TYR A 139 -20.37 4.19 4.93
N GLY A 140 -20.07 5.49 4.87
CA GLY A 140 -21.06 6.52 5.18
C GLY A 140 -22.32 6.20 4.38
N THR A 141 -23.38 5.80 5.09
CA THR A 141 -24.67 5.48 4.49
C THR A 141 -25.18 6.73 3.82
N GLY A 142 -25.02 6.80 2.50
CA GLY A 142 -25.79 7.68 1.66
C GLY A 142 -27.19 7.10 1.50
N GLU A 143 -28.02 7.32 2.51
CA GLU A 143 -29.47 7.51 2.39
C GLU A 143 -29.83 8.82 3.07
#